data_AF-A0A534N8D1-F1
#
_entry.id   AF-A0A534N8D1-F1
#
_cell.length_a   1.000
_cell.length_b   1.000
_cell.length_c   1.000
_cell.angle_alpha   90.00
_cell.angle_beta   90.00
_cell.angle_gamma   90.00
#
_symmetry.space_group_name_H-M   'P 1'
#
loop_
_entity.id
_entity.type
_entity.pdbx_description
1 polymer ?
#
loop_
_entity_poly.entity_id
_entity_poly.type
_entity_poly.pdbx_seq_one_letter_code
_entity_poly.pdbx_strand_id
1 'polypeptide(L)'
;MPFVPSPMPVVDRMLELAEVKRDDVVYDLGSGDGRIVIQAAKKYGAKGVGIDLDPKLVELAQAKALEEGVSHLVEFHAGDALTVDISGATVVTLYMFRWFNNQMRPKLQRLKPGTRIVAHDFDVEGWPPTKVEYLPENLAGPDDFGQPRTLYLWKIEGRPSPP
;
A
#
# COMPACT_ATOMS: atom_id res chain seq x y z
N MET A 1 4.48 8.87 -13.04
CA MET A 1 5.68 8.23 -12.47
C MET A 1 5.98 6.99 -13.30
N PRO A 2 7.24 6.62 -13.53
CA PRO A 2 7.53 5.34 -14.19
C PRO A 2 7.04 4.19 -13.31
N PHE A 3 6.54 3.13 -13.94
CA PHE A 3 6.14 1.92 -13.21
C PHE A 3 7.38 1.12 -12.81
N VAL A 4 7.68 1.10 -11.51
CA VAL A 4 8.70 0.24 -10.89
C VAL A 4 8.01 -0.48 -9.74
N PRO A 5 7.83 -1.80 -9.83
CA PRO A 5 7.03 -2.47 -8.82
C PRO A 5 7.86 -2.89 -7.60
N SER A 6 7.21 -2.98 -6.44
CA SER A 6 7.82 -3.59 -5.26
C SER A 6 8.14 -5.08 -5.51
N PRO A 7 9.34 -5.57 -5.17
CA PRO A 7 9.64 -7.00 -5.22
C PRO A 7 8.67 -7.80 -4.32
N MET A 8 8.26 -8.99 -4.75
CA MET A 8 7.28 -9.80 -4.00
C MET A 8 7.66 -10.07 -2.54
N PRO A 9 8.94 -10.35 -2.19
CA PRO A 9 9.32 -10.48 -0.79
C PRO A 9 9.08 -9.19 0.03
N VAL A 10 9.30 -8.02 -0.57
CA VAL A 10 9.00 -6.72 0.06
C VAL A 10 7.50 -6.55 0.23
N VAL A 11 6.69 -6.92 -0.78
CA VAL A 11 5.22 -6.90 -0.69
C VAL A 11 4.74 -7.76 0.48
N ASP A 12 5.24 -8.99 0.62
CA ASP A 12 4.92 -9.85 1.75
C ASP A 12 5.27 -9.20 3.09
N ARG A 13 6.46 -8.60 3.19
CA ARG A 13 6.88 -7.89 4.41
C ARG A 13 6.04 -6.65 4.70
N MET A 14 5.60 -5.90 3.69
CA MET A 14 4.70 -4.76 3.87
C MET A 14 3.37 -5.22 4.49
N LEU A 15 2.78 -6.29 3.97
CA LEU A 15 1.51 -6.84 4.46
C LEU A 15 1.64 -7.45 5.86
N GLU A 16 2.76 -8.12 6.14
CA GLU A 16 3.08 -8.65 7.47
C GLU A 16 3.31 -7.54 8.50
N LEU A 17 4.06 -6.50 8.13
CA LEU A 17 4.31 -5.33 8.98
C LEU A 17 3.03 -4.57 9.29
N ALA A 18 2.11 -4.49 8.32
CA ALA A 18 0.77 -3.96 8.52
C ALA A 18 -0.15 -4.90 9.31
N GLU A 19 0.25 -6.13 9.63
CA GLU A 19 -0.58 -7.15 10.27
C GLU A 19 -1.92 -7.35 9.53
N VAL A 20 -1.89 -7.45 8.20
CA VAL A 20 -3.10 -7.64 7.36
C VAL A 20 -3.86 -8.91 7.78
N LYS A 21 -5.19 -8.78 7.85
CA LYS A 21 -6.13 -9.83 8.23
C LYS A 21 -7.30 -9.89 7.25
N ARG A 22 -8.11 -10.94 7.34
CA ARG A 22 -9.24 -11.21 6.44
C ARG A 22 -10.30 -10.09 6.44
N ASP A 23 -10.49 -9.42 7.56
CA ASP A 23 -11.44 -8.32 7.74
C ASP A 23 -10.92 -6.97 7.23
N ASP A 24 -9.68 -6.92 6.76
CA ASP A 24 -9.12 -5.70 6.21
C ASP A 24 -9.63 -5.36 4.81
N VAL A 25 -9.63 -4.06 4.53
CA VAL A 25 -9.75 -3.48 3.20
C VAL A 25 -8.44 -2.74 2.93
N VAL A 26 -7.61 -3.33 2.07
CA VAL A 26 -6.29 -2.82 1.70
C VAL A 26 -6.41 -1.90 0.49
N TYR A 27 -6.02 -0.65 0.65
CA TYR A 27 -5.94 0.32 -0.44
C TYR A 27 -4.48 0.48 -0.89
N ASP A 28 -4.22 0.33 -2.18
CA ASP A 28 -2.90 0.56 -2.76
C ASP A 28 -2.95 1.75 -3.72
N LEU A 29 -2.20 2.81 -3.39
CA LEU A 29 -2.25 4.10 -4.10
C LEU A 29 -1.05 4.21 -5.05
N GLY A 30 -1.31 4.06 -6.34
CA GLY A 30 -0.30 3.76 -7.36
C GLY A 30 -0.11 2.25 -7.51
N SER A 31 -1.22 1.52 -7.68
CA SER A 31 -1.23 0.06 -7.56
C SER A 31 -0.48 -0.70 -8.65
N GLY A 32 -0.15 -0.05 -9.77
CA GLY A 32 0.58 -0.65 -10.87
C GLY A 32 -0.07 -1.93 -11.38
N ASP A 33 0.67 -3.03 -11.36
CA ASP A 33 0.17 -4.35 -11.79
C ASP A 33 -0.70 -5.07 -10.73
N GLY A 34 -1.07 -4.38 -9.66
CA GLY A 34 -2.00 -4.84 -8.63
C GLY A 34 -1.43 -5.84 -7.62
N ARG A 35 -0.12 -6.14 -7.69
CA ARG A 35 0.48 -7.23 -6.91
C ARG A 35 0.27 -7.15 -5.40
N ILE A 36 0.19 -5.94 -4.83
CA ILE A 36 0.03 -5.77 -3.37
C ILE A 36 -1.37 -6.21 -2.93
N VAL A 37 -2.42 -5.68 -3.57
CA VAL A 37 -3.80 -6.04 -3.23
C VAL A 37 -4.14 -7.47 -3.65
N ILE A 38 -3.57 -7.97 -4.75
CA ILE A 38 -3.70 -9.38 -5.16
C ILE A 38 -3.08 -10.29 -4.10
N GLN A 39 -1.85 -9.98 -3.64
CA GLN A 39 -1.19 -10.77 -2.59
C GLN A 39 -1.95 -10.70 -1.27
N ALA A 40 -2.50 -9.53 -0.91
CA ALA A 40 -3.34 -9.37 0.27
C ALA A 40 -4.57 -10.30 0.22
N ALA A 41 -5.25 -10.33 -0.92
CA ALA A 41 -6.40 -11.20 -1.14
C ALA A 41 -6.02 -12.69 -1.11
N LYS A 42 -4.94 -13.08 -1.81
CA LYS A 42 -4.49 -14.49 -1.87
C LYS A 42 -4.07 -15.03 -0.51
N LYS A 43 -3.25 -14.27 0.24
CA LYS A 43 -2.60 -14.74 1.46
C LYS A 43 -3.49 -14.60 2.70
N TYR A 44 -4.30 -13.53 2.76
CA TYR A 44 -5.08 -13.20 3.96
C TYR A 44 -6.60 -13.28 3.74
N GLY A 45 -7.07 -13.39 2.49
CA GLY A 45 -8.50 -13.28 2.17
C GLY A 45 -9.06 -11.87 2.41
N ALA A 46 -8.18 -10.86 2.48
CA ALA A 46 -8.56 -9.46 2.64
C ALA A 46 -9.20 -8.91 1.36
N LYS A 47 -10.03 -7.88 1.50
CA LYS A 47 -10.49 -7.10 0.35
C LYS A 47 -9.40 -6.14 -0.09
N GLY A 48 -9.38 -5.81 -1.38
CA GLY A 48 -8.38 -4.92 -1.96
C GLY A 48 -8.97 -3.88 -2.90
N VAL A 49 -8.43 -2.66 -2.86
CA VAL A 49 -8.75 -1.57 -3.80
C VAL A 49 -7.44 -1.00 -4.33
N GLY A 50 -7.17 -1.21 -5.62
CA GLY A 50 -6.01 -0.63 -6.29
C GLY A 50 -6.39 0.62 -7.09
N ILE A 51 -5.66 1.72 -6.91
CA ILE A 51 -5.86 2.96 -7.66
C ILE A 51 -4.60 3.23 -8.46
N ASP A 52 -4.72 3.38 -9.78
CA ASP A 52 -3.60 3.80 -10.64
C ASP A 52 -4.07 4.85 -11.65
N LEU A 53 -3.17 5.74 -12.05
CA LEU A 53 -3.48 6.78 -13.04
C LEU A 53 -3.46 6.23 -14.46
N ASP A 54 -2.67 5.17 -14.72
CA ASP A 54 -2.57 4.55 -16.04
C ASP A 54 -3.64 3.47 -16.22
N PRO A 55 -4.64 3.67 -17.10
CA PRO A 55 -5.69 2.68 -17.33
C PRO A 55 -5.15 1.35 -17.85
N LYS A 56 -3.99 1.31 -18.51
CA LYS A 56 -3.38 0.06 -18.99
C LYS A 56 -2.85 -0.79 -17.83
N LEU A 57 -2.33 -0.15 -16.79
CA LEU A 57 -1.89 -0.86 -15.57
C LEU A 57 -3.11 -1.40 -14.81
N VAL A 58 -4.21 -0.64 -14.78
CA VAL A 58 -5.49 -1.11 -14.23
C VAL A 58 -6.01 -2.33 -14.97
N GLU A 59 -6.04 -2.31 -16.31
CA GLU A 59 -6.43 -3.47 -17.12
C GLU A 59 -5.53 -4.70 -16.84
N LEU A 60 -4.22 -4.49 -16.75
CA LEU A 60 -3.26 -5.54 -16.39
C LEU A 60 -3.53 -6.11 -15.00
N ALA A 61 -3.78 -5.26 -14.01
CA ALA A 61 -4.06 -5.66 -12.63
C ALA A 61 -5.37 -6.47 -12.53
N GLN A 62 -6.42 -6.05 -13.26
CA GLN A 62 -7.68 -6.78 -13.36
C GLN A 62 -7.47 -8.18 -13.98
N ALA A 63 -6.71 -8.27 -15.08
CA ALA A 63 -6.39 -9.54 -15.72
C ALA A 63 -5.61 -10.48 -14.78
N LYS A 64 -4.61 -9.96 -14.06
CA LYS A 64 -3.84 -10.73 -13.07
C LYS A 64 -4.70 -11.20 -11.90
N ALA A 65 -5.59 -10.35 -11.39
CA ALA A 65 -6.49 -10.75 -10.31
C ALA A 65 -7.45 -11.87 -10.74
N LEU A 66 -7.88 -11.87 -12.01
CA LEU A 66 -8.67 -12.97 -12.57
C LEU A 66 -7.85 -14.26 -12.71
N GLU A 67 -6.64 -14.18 -13.27
CA GLU A 67 -5.70 -15.30 -13.39
C GLU A 67 -5.40 -15.94 -12.04
N GLU A 68 -5.21 -15.11 -11.01
CA GLU A 68 -4.92 -15.52 -9.64
C GLU A 68 -6.17 -15.94 -8.84
N GLY A 69 -7.36 -15.89 -9.45
CA GLY A 69 -8.61 -16.36 -8.84
C GLY A 69 -9.16 -15.47 -7.71
N VAL A 70 -8.67 -14.24 -7.56
CA VAL A 70 -9.03 -13.31 -6.47
C VAL A 70 -9.84 -12.10 -6.92
N SER A 71 -10.28 -12.04 -8.18
CA SER A 71 -11.09 -10.94 -8.74
C SER A 71 -12.38 -10.65 -7.98
N HIS A 72 -12.88 -11.59 -7.18
CA HIS A 72 -14.07 -11.41 -6.33
C HIS A 72 -13.77 -10.67 -5.00
N LEU A 73 -12.49 -10.46 -4.66
CA LEU A 73 -12.04 -9.77 -3.45
C LEU A 73 -11.40 -8.41 -3.74
N VAL A 74 -11.00 -8.15 -4.99
CA VAL A 74 -10.25 -6.96 -5.36
C VAL A 74 -10.93 -6.18 -6.47
N GLU A 75 -10.82 -4.85 -6.38
CA GLU A 75 -11.25 -3.92 -7.42
C GLU A 75 -10.10 -2.98 -7.80
N PHE A 76 -10.09 -2.54 -9.05
CA PHE A 76 -9.08 -1.62 -9.57
C PHE A 76 -9.75 -0.48 -10.31
N HIS A 77 -9.30 0.75 -10.03
CA HIS A 77 -9.87 1.96 -10.61
C HIS A 77 -8.78 2.82 -11.24
N ALA A 78 -9.05 3.27 -12.47
CA ALA A 78 -8.24 4.29 -13.12
C ALA A 78 -8.59 5.66 -12.52
N GLY A 79 -7.64 6.33 -11.87
CA GLY A 79 -7.90 7.61 -11.24
C GLY A 79 -6.71 8.21 -10.48
N ASP A 80 -6.86 9.47 -10.10
CA ASP A 80 -5.86 10.17 -9.30
C ASP A 80 -6.05 9.85 -7.81
N ALA A 81 -5.10 9.11 -7.24
CA ALA A 81 -5.05 8.77 -5.83
C ALA A 81 -5.04 9.99 -4.88
N LEU A 82 -4.58 11.17 -5.33
CA LEU A 82 -4.67 12.41 -4.56
C LEU A 82 -6.12 12.85 -4.35
N THR A 83 -7.04 12.44 -5.22
CA THR A 83 -8.45 12.88 -5.21
C THR A 83 -9.43 11.80 -4.77
N VAL A 84 -9.08 10.51 -4.90
CA VAL A 84 -9.96 9.38 -4.55
C VAL A 84 -10.38 9.38 -3.07
N ASP A 85 -11.60 8.92 -2.77
CA ASP A 85 -11.99 8.65 -1.38
C ASP A 85 -11.31 7.37 -0.87
N ILE A 86 -10.62 7.49 0.26
CA ILE A 86 -9.92 6.40 0.94
C ILE A 86 -10.51 6.10 2.33
N SER A 87 -11.66 6.69 2.67
CA SER A 87 -12.30 6.59 3.99
C SER A 87 -12.66 5.16 4.42
N GLY A 88 -12.78 4.24 3.44
CA GLY A 88 -13.02 2.81 3.65
C GLY A 88 -11.78 1.98 4.03
N ALA A 89 -10.57 2.54 3.90
CA ALA A 89 -9.33 1.80 4.10
C ALA A 89 -9.07 1.47 5.58
N THR A 90 -8.77 0.20 5.86
CA THR A 90 -8.19 -0.24 7.16
C THR A 90 -6.68 -0.41 7.06
N VAL A 91 -6.17 -0.60 5.85
CA VAL A 91 -4.73 -0.58 5.51
C VAL A 91 -4.54 0.25 4.25
N VAL A 92 -3.50 1.09 4.24
CA VAL A 92 -3.05 1.79 3.03
C VAL A 92 -1.60 1.42 2.74
N THR A 93 -1.29 1.07 1.50
CA THR A 93 0.07 0.83 1.02
C THR A 93 0.52 1.91 0.05
N LEU A 94 1.80 2.27 0.12
CA LEU A 94 2.44 3.28 -0.72
C LEU A 94 3.81 2.79 -1.19
N TYR A 95 4.06 2.82 -2.50
CA TYR A 95 5.42 2.85 -3.03
C TYR A 95 5.53 4.02 -4.01
N MET A 96 5.63 5.22 -3.43
CA MET A 96 5.54 6.50 -4.13
C MET A 96 6.64 7.43 -3.64
N PHE A 97 7.01 8.43 -4.44
CA PHE A 97 8.00 9.42 -4.01
C PHE A 97 7.54 10.21 -2.77
N ARG A 98 8.51 10.65 -1.96
CA ARG A 98 8.27 11.43 -0.73
C ARG A 98 7.33 12.63 -0.93
N TRP A 99 7.44 13.36 -2.04
CA TRP A 99 6.56 14.50 -2.33
C TRP A 99 5.09 14.09 -2.44
N PHE A 100 4.80 12.89 -2.98
CA PHE A 100 3.44 12.38 -3.11
C PHE A 100 2.90 11.98 -1.74
N ASN A 101 3.71 11.25 -0.97
CA ASN A 101 3.39 10.88 0.41
C ASN A 101 3.06 12.11 1.27
N ASN A 102 3.83 13.18 1.12
CA ASN A 102 3.59 14.46 1.79
C ASN A 102 2.24 15.09 1.41
N GLN A 103 1.83 15.02 0.14
CA GLN A 103 0.52 15.50 -0.30
C GLN A 103 -0.62 14.62 0.22
N MET A 104 -0.41 13.31 0.36
CA MET A 104 -1.39 12.38 0.91
C MET A 104 -1.55 12.50 2.43
N ARG A 105 -0.55 13.00 3.15
CA ARG A 105 -0.54 13.11 4.63
C ARG A 105 -1.86 13.61 5.24
N PRO A 106 -2.46 14.74 4.80
CA PRO A 106 -3.69 15.24 5.41
C PRO A 106 -4.90 14.31 5.22
N LYS A 107 -4.93 13.51 4.14
CA LYS A 107 -5.99 12.51 3.91
C LYS A 107 -5.75 11.27 4.78
N LEU A 108 -4.50 10.78 4.82
CA LEU A 108 -4.12 9.61 5.61
C LEU A 108 -4.39 9.82 7.12
N GLN A 109 -4.07 11.00 7.65
CA GLN A 109 -4.29 11.34 9.06
C GLN A 109 -5.77 11.43 9.47
N ARG A 110 -6.70 11.49 8.51
CA ARG A 110 -8.15 11.52 8.75
C ARG A 110 -8.81 10.15 8.65
N LEU A 111 -8.04 9.11 8.34
CA LEU A 111 -8.55 7.74 8.35
C LEU A 111 -9.01 7.32 9.75
N LYS A 112 -9.75 6.23 9.82
CA LYS A 112 -10.32 5.77 11.08
C LYS A 112 -9.21 5.36 12.05
N PRO A 113 -9.42 5.55 13.37
CA PRO A 113 -8.54 4.97 14.38
C PRO A 113 -8.34 3.47 14.15
N GLY A 114 -7.10 3.02 14.26
CA GLY A 114 -6.71 1.64 13.98
C GLY A 114 -6.24 1.39 12.55
N THR A 115 -6.50 2.30 11.59
CA THR A 115 -5.97 2.19 10.23
C THR A 115 -4.44 2.18 10.25
N ARG A 116 -3.83 1.29 9.45
CA ARG A 116 -2.37 1.21 9.29
C ARG A 116 -1.95 1.70 7.92
N ILE A 117 -0.85 2.44 7.86
CA ILE A 117 -0.25 2.90 6.60
C ILE A 117 1.15 2.33 6.52
N VAL A 118 1.47 1.64 5.43
CA VAL A 118 2.82 1.14 5.15
C VAL A 118 3.37 1.76 3.88
N ALA A 119 4.54 2.39 3.97
CA ALA A 119 5.24 2.96 2.83
C ALA A 119 6.58 2.25 2.57
N HIS A 120 6.91 2.07 1.30
CA HIS A 120 8.17 1.51 0.81
C HIS A 120 9.12 2.64 0.37
N ASP A 121 10.33 2.65 0.93
CA ASP A 121 11.49 3.54 0.72
C ASP A 121 11.32 5.02 1.06
N PHE A 122 10.14 5.58 0.91
CA PHE A 122 9.88 7.00 1.15
C PHE A 122 8.96 7.21 2.35
N ASP A 123 9.42 8.00 3.32
CA ASP A 123 8.62 8.37 4.50
C ASP A 123 7.55 9.44 4.18
N VAL A 124 6.97 10.01 5.25
CA VAL A 124 6.20 11.24 5.21
C VAL A 124 6.88 12.31 6.07
N GLU A 125 7.18 13.46 5.49
CA GLU A 125 7.85 14.56 6.18
C GLU A 125 7.02 15.09 7.36
N GLY A 126 7.69 15.35 8.48
CA GLY A 126 7.05 15.89 9.69
C GLY A 126 6.00 14.98 10.34
N TRP A 127 5.93 13.70 9.94
CA TRP A 127 5.06 12.71 10.56
C TRP A 127 5.87 11.46 10.93
N PRO A 128 6.39 11.38 12.17
CA PRO A 128 7.18 10.24 12.59
C PRO A 128 6.41 8.91 12.48
N PRO A 129 7.02 7.86 11.91
CA PRO A 129 6.42 6.53 11.83
C PRO A 129 6.37 5.88 13.22
N THR A 130 5.36 5.04 13.42
CA THR A 130 5.25 4.16 14.60
C THR A 130 6.33 3.09 14.60
N LYS A 131 6.73 2.60 13.42
CA LYS A 131 7.82 1.63 13.26
C LYS A 131 8.56 1.86 11.94
N VAL A 132 9.87 1.65 11.95
CA VAL A 132 10.73 1.60 10.76
C VAL A 132 11.37 0.23 10.70
N GLU A 133 11.36 -0.41 9.53
CA GLU A 133 11.97 -1.71 9.29
C GLU A 133 12.93 -1.62 8.09
N TYR A 134 14.20 -1.91 8.34
CA TYR A 134 15.23 -1.96 7.30
C TYR A 134 15.31 -3.38 6.78
N LEU A 135 15.11 -3.56 5.48
CA LEU A 135 15.18 -4.87 4.84
C LEU A 135 16.60 -5.12 4.31
N PRO A 136 17.12 -6.35 4.46
CA PRO A 136 18.43 -6.71 3.93
C PRO A 136 18.46 -6.64 2.40
N GLU A 137 19.63 -6.30 1.84
CA GLU A 137 19.85 -6.10 0.40
C GLU A 137 19.44 -7.31 -0.45
N ASN A 138 19.54 -8.53 0.08
CA ASN A 138 19.19 -9.75 -0.63
C ASN A 138 17.68 -9.95 -0.86
N LEU A 139 16.81 -9.20 -0.16
CA LEU A 139 15.36 -9.18 -0.43
C LEU A 139 14.98 -8.20 -1.54
N ALA A 140 15.90 -7.34 -2.00
CA ALA A 140 15.63 -6.26 -2.93
C ALA A 140 15.50 -6.69 -4.40
N GLY A 141 15.72 -7.96 -4.74
CA GLY A 141 15.71 -8.46 -6.12
C GLY A 141 16.95 -8.00 -6.92
N PRO A 142 17.24 -8.66 -8.06
CA PRO A 142 18.41 -8.33 -8.89
C PRO A 142 18.28 -7.00 -9.66
N ASP A 143 17.11 -6.36 -9.60
CA ASP A 143 16.65 -5.25 -10.43
C ASP A 143 16.86 -3.85 -9.81
N ASP A 144 17.36 -3.74 -8.56
CA ASP A 144 17.49 -2.42 -7.89
C ASP A 144 18.83 -2.14 -7.21
N PHE A 145 19.93 -2.41 -7.93
CA PHE A 145 21.29 -1.91 -7.61
C PHE A 145 21.79 -2.20 -6.19
N GLY A 146 21.24 -3.20 -5.49
CA GLY A 146 21.64 -3.58 -4.14
C GLY A 146 21.32 -2.52 -3.07
N GLN A 147 20.38 -1.61 -3.31
CA GLN A 147 20.04 -0.59 -2.31
C GLN A 147 19.19 -1.20 -1.17
N PRO A 148 19.50 -0.88 0.10
CA PRO A 148 18.70 -1.32 1.24
C PRO A 148 17.30 -0.69 1.17
N ARG A 149 16.26 -1.52 1.32
CA ARG A 149 14.87 -1.06 1.34
C ARG A 149 14.46 -0.68 2.75
N THR A 150 13.64 0.35 2.87
CA THR A 150 13.08 0.75 4.17
C THR A 150 11.57 0.72 4.13
N LEU A 151 10.95 0.06 5.10
CA LEU A 151 9.51 0.10 5.31
C LEU A 151 9.19 1.02 6.48
N TYR A 152 8.20 1.88 6.29
CA TYR A 152 7.69 2.78 7.30
C TYR A 152 6.25 2.41 7.62
N LEU A 153 5.92 2.28 8.90
CA LEU A 153 4.58 1.99 9.39
C LEU A 153 4.07 3.14 10.24
N TRP A 154 2.86 3.60 9.95
CA TRP A 154 2.07 4.46 10.84
C TRP A 154 0.80 3.73 11.24
N LYS A 155 0.36 3.95 12.49
CA LYS A 155 -0.96 3.56 12.97
C LYS A 155 -1.74 4.81 13.33
N ILE A 156 -2.94 4.97 12.78
CA ILE A 156 -3.81 6.07 13.17
C ILE A 156 -4.32 5.81 14.58
N GLU A 157 -3.93 6.67 15.50
CA GLU A 157 -4.40 6.61 16.88
C GLU A 157 -5.81 7.20 16.99
N GLY A 158 -6.61 6.66 17.91
CA GLY A 158 -7.85 7.32 18.30
C GLY A 158 -7.52 8.67 18.93
N ARG A 159 -8.31 9.71 18.64
CA ARG A 159 -8.29 10.88 19.52
C ARG A 159 -8.63 10.37 20.92
N PRO A 160 -7.87 10.74 21.97
CA PRO A 160 -8.33 10.48 23.33
C PRO A 160 -9.73 11.08 23.45
N SER A 161 -10.66 10.30 24.01
CA SER A 161 -11.97 10.84 24.39
C SER A 161 -11.72 12.10 25.22
N PRO A 162 -12.44 13.20 24.98
CA PRO A 162 -12.43 14.31 25.94
C PRO A 162 -12.80 13.75 27.33
N PRO A 163 -12.21 14.29 28.41
CA PRO A 163 -12.57 13.90 29.77
C PRO A 163 -14.06 14.13 30.07
#